data_AF-A0A7Y6X9K2-F1
#
_entry.id   AF-A0A7Y6X9K2-F1
#
_cell.length_a   1.000
_cell.length_b   1.000
_cell.length_c   1.000
_cell.angle_alpha   90.00
_cell.angle_beta   90.00
_cell.angle_gamma   90.00
#
_symmetry.space_group_name_H-M   'P 1'
#
loop_
_entity.id
_entity.type
_entity.pdbx_description
1 polymer ?
#
loop_
_entity_poly.entity_id
_entity_poly.type
_entity_poly.pdbx_seq_one_letter_code
_entity_poly.pdbx_strand_id
1 'polypeptide(L)'
;MALKEAPKDASALFVQTCVFLEQGALPKAEQSLKRLRAVAAKDPEVVILASLVDQRRRQPKLDWHAAFLRAWAQAGRPHFAESRLLLEPPTSSSDGKIEVEAAWERIEAVDVRLILALSGNVLGGPALEWLATHLDDVKDPILLRAAFEHFLTAGPQHPEALAKARATLKPRLQKLAAEAPQEMQLRLLLLLGDTDPKAPFTPEELAELERIADLADYRTASTLSMYTEAMRLLTLAKVSRPQARAFSAFVGELALTGPYRLTQRALVLDTLPAADRERLGHVLSSIGERIVEETTLVEYLVGLRMVIQGVEMLNDPKRRENVGAAQRHAFKLARVTQPQDMDLWPLPSLQRAWTTASLENEREHLRAFLTP
;
A
#
# COMPACT_ATOMS: atom_id res chain seq x y z
N MET A 1 21.93 12.52 26.14
CA MET A 1 22.69 11.83 27.21
C MET A 1 23.68 10.82 26.65
N ALA A 2 23.28 9.95 25.72
CA ALA A 2 24.15 8.93 25.10
C ALA A 2 25.54 9.43 24.65
N LEU A 3 25.66 10.52 23.87
CA LEU A 3 26.97 11.04 23.42
C LEU A 3 27.86 11.67 24.51
N LYS A 4 27.32 11.95 25.70
CA LYS A 4 28.13 12.37 26.85
C LYS A 4 28.84 11.17 27.49
N GLU A 5 28.19 10.01 27.47
CA GLU A 5 28.68 8.75 28.05
C GLU A 5 29.51 7.95 27.05
N ALA A 6 29.15 7.99 25.76
CA ALA A 6 29.87 7.35 24.66
C ALA A 6 30.05 8.31 23.47
N PRO A 7 31.08 9.19 23.49
CA PRO A 7 31.29 10.22 22.46
C PRO A 7 31.61 9.71 21.04
N LYS A 8 31.90 8.40 20.92
CA LYS A 8 32.23 7.70 19.66
C LYS A 8 31.14 6.73 19.21
N ASP A 9 29.99 6.70 19.88
CA ASP A 9 28.86 5.86 19.49
C ASP A 9 28.34 6.28 18.11
N ALA A 10 28.43 5.37 17.14
CA ALA A 10 28.14 5.66 15.74
C ALA A 10 26.64 5.95 15.52
N SER A 11 25.75 5.19 16.15
CA SER A 11 24.30 5.36 16.02
C SER A 11 23.85 6.70 16.62
N ALA A 12 24.38 7.08 17.78
CA ALA A 12 24.07 8.37 18.40
C ALA A 12 24.64 9.55 17.60
N LEU A 13 25.83 9.41 16.99
CA LEU A 13 26.39 10.41 16.07
C LEU A 13 25.58 10.51 14.77
N PHE A 14 25.08 9.40 14.25
CA PHE A 14 24.20 9.35 13.08
C PHE A 14 22.90 10.13 13.34
N VAL A 15 22.19 9.79 14.42
CA VAL A 15 20.96 10.49 14.85
C VAL A 15 21.23 11.98 15.09
N GLN A 16 22.31 12.33 15.80
CA GLN A 16 22.66 13.75 16.05
C GLN A 16 22.89 14.52 14.75
N THR A 17 23.57 13.92 13.78
CA THR A 17 23.85 14.55 12.48
C THR A 17 22.55 14.80 11.71
N CYS A 18 21.63 13.82 11.69
CA CYS A 18 20.32 13.98 11.07
C CYS A 18 19.47 15.06 11.76
N VAL A 19 19.48 15.13 13.09
CA VAL A 19 18.78 16.20 13.84
C VAL A 19 19.31 17.59 13.48
N PHE A 20 20.63 17.78 13.42
CA PHE A 20 21.19 19.08 13.01
C PHE A 20 20.87 19.42 11.56
N LEU A 21 20.86 18.42 10.67
CA LEU A 21 20.51 18.59 9.28
C LEU A 21 19.04 19.00 9.11
N GLU A 22 18.12 18.33 9.81
CA GLU A 22 16.68 18.64 9.84
C GLU A 22 16.40 20.07 10.35
N GLN A 23 17.15 20.52 11.35
CA GLN A 23 17.07 21.87 11.91
C GLN A 23 17.69 22.95 11.02
N GLY A 24 18.32 22.58 9.88
CA GLY A 24 19.06 23.50 9.03
C GLY A 24 20.37 24.02 9.66
N ALA A 25 20.82 23.44 10.77
CA ALA A 25 22.05 23.81 11.46
C ALA A 25 23.29 23.20 10.78
N LEU A 26 23.49 23.54 9.50
CA LEU A 26 24.50 22.90 8.64
C LEU A 26 25.93 22.86 9.23
N PRO A 27 26.47 23.93 9.86
CA PRO A 27 27.81 23.84 10.46
C PRO A 27 27.91 22.79 11.58
N LYS A 28 26.84 22.61 12.37
CA LYS A 28 26.79 21.58 13.42
C LYS A 28 26.63 20.19 12.82
N ALA A 29 25.83 20.05 11.76
CA ALA A 29 25.70 18.81 11.01
C ALA A 29 27.04 18.36 10.42
N GLU A 30 27.80 19.28 9.80
CA GLU A 30 29.14 19.00 9.26
C GLU A 30 30.15 18.57 10.34
N GLN A 31 30.15 19.26 11.49
CA GLN A 31 31.01 18.90 12.61
C GLN A 31 30.68 17.51 13.17
N SER A 32 29.39 17.20 13.33
CA SER A 32 28.92 15.89 13.78
C SER A 32 29.25 14.80 12.77
N LEU A 33 29.02 15.05 11.47
CA LEU A 33 29.35 14.15 10.38
C LEU A 33 30.85 13.83 10.31
N LYS A 34 31.72 14.81 10.58
CA LYS A 34 33.18 14.58 10.66
C LYS A 34 33.53 13.57 11.75
N ARG A 35 32.86 13.65 12.91
CA ARG A 35 33.04 12.68 14.01
C ARG A 35 32.48 11.31 13.64
N LEU A 36 31.32 11.26 12.98
CA LEU A 36 30.70 10.02 12.50
C LEU A 36 31.59 9.29 11.49
N ARG A 37 32.12 10.01 10.50
CA ARG A 37 33.07 9.45 9.51
C ARG A 37 34.32 8.87 10.16
N ALA A 38 34.79 9.44 11.27
CA ALA A 38 35.96 8.90 11.96
C ALA A 38 35.73 7.48 12.54
N VAL A 39 34.47 7.06 12.74
CA VAL A 39 34.11 5.76 13.33
C VAL A 39 33.39 4.82 12.35
N ALA A 40 32.71 5.35 11.34
CA ALA A 40 31.82 4.59 10.45
C ALA A 40 31.88 5.08 8.98
N ALA A 41 33.05 5.50 8.47
CA ALA A 41 33.18 6.09 7.13
C ALA A 41 32.66 5.22 5.97
N LYS A 42 32.73 3.90 6.13
CA LYS A 42 32.41 2.92 5.08
C LYS A 42 30.95 2.50 5.08
N ASP A 43 30.20 2.88 6.12
CA ASP A 43 28.80 2.50 6.24
C ASP A 43 27.99 3.29 5.19
N PRO A 44 27.19 2.62 4.35
CA PRO A 44 26.50 3.27 3.23
C PRO A 44 25.58 4.42 3.67
N GLU A 45 24.97 4.33 4.85
CA GLU A 45 24.13 5.36 5.44
C GLU A 45 24.93 6.63 5.75
N VAL A 46 26.20 6.48 6.16
CA VAL A 46 27.10 7.61 6.41
C VAL A 46 27.52 8.28 5.10
N VAL A 47 27.70 7.50 4.03
CA VAL A 47 27.97 8.02 2.68
C VAL A 47 26.77 8.82 2.16
N ILE A 48 25.57 8.29 2.32
CA ILE A 48 24.32 8.96 1.93
C ILE A 48 24.10 10.24 2.75
N LEU A 49 24.20 10.15 4.07
CA LEU A 49 24.04 11.32 4.96
C LEU A 49 25.04 12.42 4.64
N ALA A 50 26.28 12.03 4.32
CA ALA A 50 27.27 12.97 3.84
C ALA A 50 26.87 13.70 2.55
N SER A 51 26.35 12.96 1.57
CA SER A 51 25.85 13.54 0.32
C SER A 51 24.67 14.47 0.60
N LEU A 52 23.74 14.09 1.47
CA LEU A 52 22.60 14.94 1.87
C LEU A 52 23.05 16.26 2.51
N VAL A 53 24.04 16.24 3.42
CA VAL A 53 24.60 17.46 4.02
C VAL A 53 25.20 18.38 2.95
N ASP A 54 26.01 17.82 2.03
CA ASP A 54 26.63 18.61 0.95
C ASP A 54 25.60 19.16 -0.05
N GLN A 55 24.60 18.35 -0.41
CA GLN A 55 23.50 18.78 -1.27
C GLN A 55 22.71 19.91 -0.62
N ARG A 56 22.41 19.83 0.68
CA ARG A 56 21.66 20.87 1.40
C ARG A 56 22.45 22.19 1.50
N ARG A 57 23.77 22.11 1.60
CA ARG A 57 24.66 23.29 1.56
C ARG A 57 24.61 23.99 0.20
N ARG A 58 24.62 23.23 -0.91
CA ARG A 58 24.63 23.78 -2.27
C ARG A 58 23.24 24.20 -2.75
N GLN A 59 22.21 23.46 -2.36
CA GLN A 59 20.82 23.63 -2.81
C GLN A 59 19.86 23.49 -1.61
N PRO A 60 19.70 24.53 -0.78
CA PRO A 60 18.87 24.47 0.43
C PRO A 60 17.39 24.19 0.16
N LYS A 61 16.91 24.41 -1.07
CA LYS A 61 15.53 24.19 -1.50
C LYS A 61 15.33 22.88 -2.28
N LEU A 62 16.38 22.08 -2.46
CA LEU A 62 16.23 20.79 -3.14
C LEU A 62 15.25 19.92 -2.33
N ASP A 63 14.31 19.32 -3.05
CA ASP A 63 13.36 18.40 -2.45
C ASP A 63 14.08 17.19 -1.82
N TRP A 64 13.58 16.72 -0.67
CA TRP A 64 14.22 15.67 0.11
C TRP A 64 14.20 14.32 -0.62
N HIS A 65 13.13 13.99 -1.32
CA HIS A 65 13.02 12.74 -2.08
C HIS A 65 14.03 12.74 -3.22
N ALA A 66 14.12 13.83 -3.99
CA ALA A 66 15.12 13.98 -5.04
C ALA A 66 16.58 13.96 -4.49
N ALA A 67 16.82 14.60 -3.34
CA ALA A 67 18.14 14.64 -2.71
C ALA A 67 18.59 13.24 -2.25
N PHE A 68 17.66 12.47 -1.66
CA PHE A 68 17.92 11.11 -1.21
C PHE A 68 18.20 10.17 -2.39
N LEU A 69 17.39 10.20 -3.44
CA LEU A 69 17.62 9.38 -4.64
C LEU A 69 19.02 9.60 -5.22
N ARG A 70 19.46 10.86 -5.31
CA ARG A 70 20.82 11.20 -5.77
C ARG A 70 21.89 10.66 -4.82
N ALA A 71 21.71 10.84 -3.51
CA ALA A 71 22.65 10.36 -2.51
C ALA A 71 22.77 8.83 -2.50
N TRP A 72 21.63 8.12 -2.60
CA TRP A 72 21.54 6.67 -2.66
C TRP A 72 22.21 6.11 -3.93
N ALA A 73 21.96 6.73 -5.09
CA ALA A 73 22.63 6.37 -6.34
C ALA A 73 24.16 6.59 -6.26
N GLN A 74 24.60 7.72 -5.69
CA GLN A 74 26.03 8.01 -5.48
C GLN A 74 26.71 7.02 -4.53
N ALA A 75 25.98 6.50 -3.55
CA ALA A 75 26.46 5.49 -2.62
C ALA A 75 26.47 4.05 -3.20
N GLY A 76 26.13 3.88 -4.48
CA GLY A 76 26.11 2.58 -5.14
C GLY A 76 24.85 1.76 -4.89
N ARG A 77 23.74 2.41 -4.50
CA ARG A 77 22.42 1.79 -4.26
C ARG A 77 22.46 0.68 -3.19
N PRO A 78 22.94 0.99 -1.97
CA PRO A 78 23.02 0.02 -0.90
C PRO A 78 21.64 -0.52 -0.49
N HIS A 79 21.65 -1.72 0.10
CA HIS A 79 20.49 -2.36 0.73
C HIS A 79 20.65 -2.24 2.25
N PHE A 80 19.61 -1.76 2.96
CA PHE A 80 19.73 -1.45 4.40
C PHE A 80 19.31 -2.57 5.36
N ALA A 81 18.97 -3.76 4.86
CA ALA A 81 18.43 -4.86 5.67
C ALA A 81 19.34 -5.31 6.83
N GLU A 82 20.65 -5.07 6.75
CA GLU A 82 21.65 -5.39 7.78
C GLU A 82 22.24 -4.14 8.46
N SER A 83 21.58 -2.98 8.30
CA SER A 83 22.06 -1.72 8.83
C SER A 83 22.16 -1.75 10.35
N ARG A 84 23.33 -1.40 10.88
CA ARG A 84 23.55 -1.22 12.32
C ARG A 84 23.23 0.20 12.79
N LEU A 85 22.99 1.12 11.85
CA LEU A 85 22.69 2.53 12.13
C LEU A 85 21.18 2.79 12.06
N LEU A 86 20.49 2.10 11.15
CA LEU A 86 19.04 2.08 11.03
C LEU A 86 18.47 0.91 11.84
N LEU A 87 18.71 0.91 13.15
CA LEU A 87 18.16 -0.12 14.02
C LEU A 87 16.66 0.10 14.21
N GLU A 88 15.90 -0.99 14.20
CA GLU A 88 14.53 -0.96 14.67
C GLU A 88 14.51 -0.40 16.10
N PRO A 89 13.76 0.67 16.38
CA PRO A 89 13.50 1.05 17.76
C PRO A 89 12.89 -0.16 18.50
N PRO A 90 13.25 -0.38 19.78
CA PRO A 90 13.08 -1.66 20.52
C PRO A 90 11.63 -2.12 20.83
N THR A 91 10.64 -1.76 20.00
CA THR A 91 9.21 -2.00 20.24
C THR A 91 8.50 -2.68 19.05
N SER A 92 9.24 -3.25 18.09
CA SER A 92 8.74 -3.46 16.71
C SER A 92 7.84 -4.68 16.45
N SER A 93 7.63 -5.63 17.37
CA SER A 93 6.79 -6.81 17.04
C SER A 93 5.71 -7.20 18.06
N SER A 94 5.83 -6.83 19.34
CA SER A 94 4.81 -7.11 20.36
C SER A 94 3.91 -5.93 20.70
N ASP A 95 4.44 -4.71 20.67
CA ASP A 95 3.77 -3.53 21.24
C ASP A 95 2.69 -2.97 20.32
N GLY A 96 2.83 -3.20 19.01
CA GLY A 96 1.88 -2.74 18.00
C GLY A 96 0.47 -3.27 18.24
N LYS A 97 0.34 -4.57 18.56
CA LYS A 97 -0.94 -5.24 18.85
C LYS A 97 -1.57 -4.72 20.16
N ILE A 98 -0.77 -4.68 21.24
CA ILE A 98 -1.22 -4.17 22.54
C ILE A 98 -1.73 -2.72 22.40
N GLU A 99 -1.07 -1.92 21.58
CA GLU A 99 -1.48 -0.55 21.31
C GLU A 99 -2.76 -0.44 20.48
N VAL A 100 -2.98 -1.30 19.46
CA VAL A 100 -4.27 -1.33 18.74
C VAL A 100 -5.38 -1.69 19.72
N GLU A 101 -5.18 -2.74 20.53
CA GLU A 101 -6.18 -3.20 21.49
C GLU A 101 -6.48 -2.13 22.53
N ALA A 102 -5.46 -1.47 23.07
CA ALA A 102 -5.65 -0.34 23.99
C ALA A 102 -6.36 0.85 23.32
N ALA A 103 -6.07 1.15 22.05
CA ALA A 103 -6.76 2.20 21.31
C ALA A 103 -8.23 1.83 21.04
N TRP A 104 -8.49 0.56 20.71
CA TRP A 104 -9.82 0.01 20.48
C TRP A 104 -10.72 0.12 21.71
N GLU A 105 -10.20 -0.26 22.89
CA GLU A 105 -10.95 -0.18 24.15
C GLU A 105 -11.28 1.26 24.56
N ARG A 106 -10.45 2.25 24.17
CA ARG A 106 -10.64 3.66 24.56
C ARG A 106 -11.64 4.43 23.68
N ILE A 107 -11.90 3.98 22.46
CA ILE A 107 -12.61 4.77 21.45
C ILE A 107 -13.79 3.99 20.91
N GLU A 108 -14.98 4.56 21.01
CA GLU A 108 -16.23 3.93 20.54
C GLU A 108 -16.64 4.38 19.15
N ALA A 109 -16.02 5.42 18.59
CA ALA A 109 -16.35 5.93 17.27
C ALA A 109 -16.08 4.86 16.19
N VAL A 110 -17.14 4.50 15.43
CA VAL A 110 -17.09 3.37 14.48
C VAL A 110 -16.02 3.57 13.40
N ASP A 111 -15.87 4.77 12.85
CA ASP A 111 -14.90 5.03 11.78
C ASP A 111 -13.46 4.85 12.27
N VAL A 112 -13.19 5.23 13.53
CA VAL A 112 -11.87 5.03 14.15
C VAL A 112 -11.62 3.55 14.39
N ARG A 113 -12.60 2.81 14.92
CA ARG A 113 -12.49 1.36 15.13
C ARG A 113 -12.30 0.61 13.82
N LEU A 114 -13.01 1.01 12.77
CA LEU A 114 -12.85 0.43 11.44
C LEU A 114 -11.44 0.68 10.89
N ILE A 115 -10.92 1.90 10.97
CA ILE A 115 -9.52 2.18 10.58
C ILE A 115 -8.53 1.37 11.42
N LEU A 116 -8.75 1.24 12.73
CA LEU A 116 -7.90 0.39 13.58
C LEU A 116 -7.89 -1.06 13.10
N ALA A 117 -9.06 -1.62 12.75
CA ALA A 117 -9.20 -2.97 12.20
C ALA A 117 -8.52 -3.14 10.82
N LEU A 118 -8.57 -2.10 9.97
CA LEU A 118 -7.90 -2.09 8.65
C LEU A 118 -6.37 -1.88 8.76
N SER A 119 -5.90 -1.26 9.84
CA SER A 119 -4.50 -0.84 10.01
C SER A 119 -3.55 -1.89 10.61
N GLY A 120 -4.05 -3.08 10.99
CA GLY A 120 -3.27 -4.09 11.69
C GLY A 120 -3.82 -5.51 11.56
N ASN A 121 -3.10 -6.49 12.12
CA ASN A 121 -3.54 -7.89 12.15
C ASN A 121 -4.88 -8.00 12.89
N VAL A 122 -5.87 -8.54 12.17
CA VAL A 122 -7.26 -8.84 12.53
C VAL A 122 -7.49 -8.78 14.05
N LEU A 123 -8.18 -7.73 14.49
CA LEU A 123 -8.82 -7.75 15.79
C LEU A 123 -9.77 -8.95 15.79
N GLY A 124 -9.63 -9.84 16.76
CA GLY A 124 -10.30 -11.15 16.76
C GLY A 124 -11.84 -11.06 16.69
N GLY A 125 -12.52 -12.21 16.65
CA GLY A 125 -13.98 -12.32 16.49
C GLY A 125 -14.85 -11.25 17.17
N PRO A 126 -14.63 -10.92 18.46
CA PRO A 126 -15.44 -9.90 19.15
C PRO A 126 -15.40 -8.51 18.47
N ALA A 127 -14.27 -8.12 17.89
CA ALA A 127 -14.15 -6.83 17.20
C ALA A 127 -14.91 -6.83 15.87
N LEU A 128 -14.88 -7.95 15.14
CA LEU A 128 -15.65 -8.13 13.90
C LEU A 128 -17.16 -8.11 14.18
N GLU A 129 -17.61 -8.78 15.24
CA GLU A 129 -19.01 -8.78 15.67
C GLU A 129 -19.47 -7.39 16.10
N TRP A 130 -18.61 -6.66 16.83
CA TRP A 130 -18.87 -5.28 17.21
C TRP A 130 -19.01 -4.41 15.96
N LEU A 131 -18.05 -4.47 15.02
CA LEU A 131 -18.11 -3.69 13.77
C LEU A 131 -19.38 -4.01 13.00
N ALA A 132 -19.70 -5.29 12.79
CA ALA A 132 -20.89 -5.72 12.06
C ALA A 132 -22.20 -5.16 12.65
N THR A 133 -22.20 -4.80 13.94
CA THR A 133 -23.35 -4.20 14.63
C THR A 133 -23.45 -2.68 14.47
N HIS A 134 -22.35 -2.00 14.15
CA HIS A 134 -22.29 -0.53 14.10
C HIS A 134 -22.05 0.03 12.69
N LEU A 135 -22.06 -0.81 11.65
CA LEU A 135 -21.82 -0.38 10.27
C LEU A 135 -22.82 0.66 9.74
N ASP A 136 -24.01 0.75 10.33
CA ASP A 136 -25.00 1.78 9.98
C ASP A 136 -24.48 3.20 10.24
N ASP A 137 -23.58 3.37 11.19
CA ASP A 137 -23.04 4.67 11.59
C ASP A 137 -21.89 5.13 10.68
N VAL A 138 -21.22 4.21 9.97
CA VAL A 138 -20.17 4.55 9.00
C VAL A 138 -20.79 5.31 7.84
N LYS A 139 -20.39 6.56 7.55
CA LYS A 139 -20.97 7.36 6.45
C LYS A 139 -20.05 7.54 5.25
N ASP A 140 -18.74 7.45 5.46
CA ASP A 140 -17.76 7.65 4.40
C ASP A 140 -17.83 6.51 3.35
N PRO A 141 -18.08 6.82 2.06
CA PRO A 141 -18.11 5.82 0.99
C PRO A 141 -16.85 4.95 0.88
N ILE A 142 -15.67 5.53 1.13
CA ILE A 142 -14.38 4.83 1.07
C ILE A 142 -14.33 3.78 2.19
N LEU A 143 -14.74 4.17 3.40
CA LEU A 143 -14.79 3.26 4.54
C LEU A 143 -15.83 2.15 4.36
N LEU A 144 -16.96 2.41 3.71
CA LEU A 144 -17.96 1.38 3.43
C LEU A 144 -17.41 0.28 2.51
N ARG A 145 -16.65 0.66 1.47
CA ARG A 145 -15.98 -0.29 0.57
C ARG A 145 -14.93 -1.11 1.32
N ALA A 146 -14.04 -0.43 2.04
CA ALA A 146 -12.98 -1.08 2.83
C ALA A 146 -13.55 -2.02 3.91
N ALA A 147 -14.67 -1.64 4.55
CA ALA A 147 -15.36 -2.50 5.50
C ALA A 147 -15.86 -3.78 4.84
N PHE A 148 -16.49 -3.69 3.67
CA PHE A 148 -17.01 -4.87 2.98
C PHE A 148 -15.89 -5.82 2.58
N GLU A 149 -14.80 -5.31 2.00
CA GLU A 149 -13.56 -6.07 1.71
C GLU A 149 -13.03 -6.80 2.96
N HIS A 150 -12.96 -6.09 4.08
CA HIS A 150 -12.48 -6.62 5.36
C HIS A 150 -13.34 -7.80 5.82
N PHE A 151 -14.67 -7.65 5.78
CA PHE A 151 -15.60 -8.74 6.13
C PHE A 151 -15.54 -9.91 5.15
N LEU A 152 -15.33 -9.68 3.85
CA LEU A 152 -15.16 -10.78 2.89
C LEU A 152 -13.91 -11.62 3.17
N THR A 153 -12.84 -10.96 3.65
CA THR A 153 -11.55 -11.60 3.93
C THR A 153 -11.56 -12.33 5.27
N ALA A 154 -12.15 -11.73 6.32
CA ALA A 154 -12.23 -12.32 7.66
C ALA A 154 -13.47 -13.22 7.88
N GLY A 155 -14.49 -13.05 7.04
CA GLY A 155 -15.79 -13.68 7.16
C GLY A 155 -15.83 -15.21 7.13
N PRO A 156 -14.93 -15.93 6.42
CA PRO A 156 -14.87 -17.39 6.51
C PRO A 156 -14.63 -17.91 7.94
N GLN A 157 -14.00 -17.13 8.82
CA GLN A 157 -13.84 -17.49 10.23
C GLN A 157 -15.00 -16.98 11.12
N HIS A 158 -15.83 -16.04 10.61
CA HIS A 158 -16.88 -15.35 11.35
C HIS A 158 -18.17 -15.16 10.50
N PRO A 159 -18.89 -16.26 10.17
CA PRO A 159 -19.98 -16.23 9.20
C PRO A 159 -21.18 -15.38 9.62
N GLU A 160 -21.48 -15.29 10.92
CA GLU A 160 -22.57 -14.46 11.43
C GLU A 160 -22.28 -12.96 11.28
N ALA A 161 -21.05 -12.54 11.63
CA ALA A 161 -20.60 -11.17 11.44
C ALA A 161 -20.60 -10.78 9.95
N LEU A 162 -20.15 -11.69 9.07
CA LEU A 162 -20.23 -11.48 7.62
C LEU A 162 -21.68 -11.34 7.14
N ALA A 163 -22.59 -12.21 7.58
CA ALA A 163 -23.99 -12.14 7.16
C ALA A 163 -24.64 -10.80 7.55
N LYS A 164 -24.36 -10.32 8.77
CA LYS A 164 -24.85 -9.04 9.27
C LYS A 164 -24.23 -7.84 8.52
N ALA A 165 -22.92 -7.88 8.31
CA ALA A 165 -22.22 -6.87 7.52
C ALA A 165 -22.74 -6.81 6.09
N ARG A 166 -22.99 -7.96 5.45
CA ARG A 166 -23.56 -8.04 4.09
C ARG A 166 -24.96 -7.42 4.03
N ALA A 167 -25.82 -7.73 4.99
CA ALA A 167 -27.17 -7.16 5.05
C ALA A 167 -27.16 -5.62 5.12
N THR A 168 -26.15 -5.06 5.79
CA THR A 168 -26.00 -3.61 5.98
C THR A 168 -25.28 -2.93 4.81
N LEU A 169 -24.15 -3.49 4.37
CA LEU A 169 -23.25 -2.85 3.40
C LEU A 169 -23.72 -3.03 1.96
N LYS A 170 -24.27 -4.20 1.59
CA LYS A 170 -24.59 -4.49 0.18
C LYS A 170 -25.59 -3.49 -0.41
N PRO A 171 -26.72 -3.13 0.23
CA PRO A 171 -27.64 -2.13 -0.31
C PRO A 171 -27.00 -0.74 -0.45
N ARG A 172 -26.12 -0.38 0.48
CA ARG A 172 -25.44 0.92 0.50
C ARG A 172 -24.38 1.01 -0.59
N LEU A 173 -23.61 -0.05 -0.77
CA LEU A 173 -22.64 -0.18 -1.86
C LEU A 173 -23.33 -0.23 -3.23
N GLN A 174 -24.50 -0.86 -3.35
CA GLN A 174 -25.30 -0.81 -4.57
C GLN A 174 -25.75 0.62 -4.91
N LYS A 175 -26.16 1.39 -3.91
CA LYS A 175 -26.49 2.82 -4.09
C LYS A 175 -25.26 3.61 -4.56
N LEU A 176 -24.10 3.41 -3.93
CA LEU A 176 -22.86 4.06 -4.34
C LEU A 176 -22.45 3.68 -5.78
N ALA A 177 -22.60 2.41 -6.17
CA ALA A 177 -22.34 1.96 -7.53
C ALA A 177 -23.27 2.60 -8.56
N ALA A 178 -24.51 2.92 -8.18
CA ALA A 178 -25.45 3.65 -9.03
C ALA A 178 -25.09 5.14 -9.18
N GLU A 179 -24.46 5.73 -8.16
CA GLU A 179 -23.98 7.12 -8.16
C GLU A 179 -22.66 7.30 -8.93
N ALA A 180 -21.87 6.23 -9.07
CA ALA A 180 -20.63 6.19 -9.85
C ALA A 180 -20.71 5.15 -10.99
N PRO A 181 -21.55 5.38 -12.02
CA PRO A 181 -21.87 4.37 -13.02
C PRO A 181 -20.66 3.89 -13.85
N GLN A 182 -19.61 4.70 -13.95
CA GLN A 182 -18.38 4.43 -14.70
C GLN A 182 -17.32 3.64 -13.92
N GLU A 183 -17.56 3.33 -12.64
CA GLU A 183 -16.57 2.70 -11.75
C GLU A 183 -16.61 1.15 -11.82
N MET A 184 -15.49 0.51 -12.17
CA MET A 184 -15.39 -0.95 -12.24
C MET A 184 -15.27 -1.61 -10.86
N GLN A 185 -14.40 -1.09 -9.99
CA GLN A 185 -13.97 -1.77 -8.75
C GLN A 185 -15.16 -2.15 -7.87
N LEU A 186 -16.08 -1.20 -7.64
CA LEU A 186 -17.24 -1.44 -6.79
C LEU A 186 -18.24 -2.44 -7.42
N ARG A 187 -18.42 -2.40 -8.74
CA ARG A 187 -19.28 -3.35 -9.46
C ARG A 187 -18.69 -4.76 -9.43
N LEU A 188 -17.37 -4.90 -9.61
CA LEU A 188 -16.66 -6.18 -9.47
C LEU A 188 -16.80 -6.75 -8.06
N LEU A 189 -16.65 -5.90 -7.03
CA LEU A 189 -16.81 -6.30 -5.64
C LEU A 189 -18.23 -6.79 -5.35
N LEU A 190 -19.26 -6.09 -5.85
CA LEU A 190 -20.66 -6.46 -5.68
C LEU A 190 -21.06 -7.73 -6.45
N LEU A 191 -20.49 -7.95 -7.63
CA LEU A 191 -20.75 -9.11 -8.47
C LEU A 191 -20.05 -10.37 -7.92
N LEU A 192 -18.76 -10.26 -7.58
CA LEU A 192 -17.90 -11.42 -7.33
C LEU A 192 -17.49 -11.60 -5.87
N GLY A 193 -17.58 -10.57 -5.01
CA GLY A 193 -16.98 -10.58 -3.67
C GLY A 193 -17.44 -11.76 -2.80
N ASP A 194 -18.74 -12.05 -2.85
CA ASP A 194 -19.40 -13.12 -2.09
C ASP A 194 -19.42 -14.48 -2.80
N THR A 195 -18.82 -14.59 -3.99
CA THR A 195 -18.86 -15.83 -4.79
C THR A 195 -17.76 -16.80 -4.38
N ASP A 196 -18.01 -18.10 -4.58
CA ASP A 196 -16.98 -19.13 -4.38
C ASP A 196 -15.87 -18.94 -5.43
N PRO A 197 -14.59 -18.80 -5.02
CA PRO A 197 -13.47 -18.65 -5.95
C PRO A 197 -13.28 -19.81 -6.93
N LYS A 198 -13.93 -20.96 -6.70
CA LYS A 198 -13.84 -22.15 -7.54
C LYS A 198 -15.10 -22.42 -8.36
N ALA A 199 -16.16 -21.60 -8.20
CA ALA A 199 -17.37 -21.77 -8.99
C ALA A 199 -17.14 -21.33 -10.45
N PRO A 200 -17.66 -22.08 -11.45
CA PRO A 200 -17.65 -21.64 -12.84
C PRO A 200 -18.50 -20.38 -13.02
N PHE A 201 -18.23 -19.58 -14.04
CA PHE A 201 -19.06 -18.40 -14.35
C PHE A 201 -20.39 -18.81 -14.98
N THR A 202 -21.48 -18.17 -14.55
CA THR A 202 -22.77 -18.28 -15.24
C THR A 202 -22.81 -17.37 -16.47
N PRO A 203 -23.69 -17.63 -17.45
CA PRO A 203 -23.87 -16.75 -18.61
C PRO A 203 -24.21 -15.30 -18.23
N GLU A 204 -25.01 -15.11 -17.17
CA GLU A 204 -25.41 -13.79 -16.68
C GLU A 204 -24.23 -13.05 -16.04
N GLU A 205 -23.41 -13.75 -15.27
CA GLU A 205 -22.18 -13.19 -14.70
C GLU A 205 -21.21 -12.76 -15.81
N LEU A 206 -21.01 -13.59 -16.84
CA LEU A 206 -20.16 -13.22 -17.98
C LEU A 206 -20.69 -11.97 -18.71
N ALA A 207 -21.99 -11.89 -18.94
CA ALA A 207 -22.60 -10.71 -19.57
C ALA A 207 -22.51 -9.44 -18.72
N GLU A 208 -22.55 -9.55 -17.39
CA GLU A 208 -22.27 -8.42 -16.50
C GLU A 208 -20.79 -8.05 -16.51
N LEU A 209 -19.88 -9.03 -16.51
CA LEU A 209 -18.44 -8.79 -16.58
C LEU A 209 -18.02 -8.08 -17.86
N GLU A 210 -18.61 -8.42 -19.00
CA GLU A 210 -18.41 -7.69 -20.26
C GLU A 210 -18.85 -6.23 -20.13
N ARG A 211 -20.03 -5.98 -19.56
CA ARG A 211 -20.50 -4.61 -19.29
C ARG A 211 -19.59 -3.84 -18.33
N ILE A 212 -19.01 -4.51 -17.33
CA ILE A 212 -18.04 -3.90 -16.43
C ILE A 212 -16.73 -3.61 -17.17
N ALA A 213 -16.26 -4.52 -18.03
CA ALA A 213 -15.03 -4.35 -18.81
C ALA A 213 -15.08 -3.17 -19.78
N ASP A 214 -16.28 -2.77 -20.23
CA ASP A 214 -16.50 -1.61 -21.10
C ASP A 214 -16.50 -0.26 -20.36
N LEU A 215 -16.42 -0.24 -19.03
CA LEU A 215 -16.39 1.00 -18.26
C LEU A 215 -15.06 1.77 -18.45
N ALA A 216 -15.07 3.06 -18.14
CA ALA A 216 -13.92 3.93 -18.37
C ALA A 216 -12.89 3.85 -17.22
N ASP A 217 -13.36 3.82 -15.98
CA ASP A 217 -12.54 4.04 -14.79
C ASP A 217 -12.51 2.79 -13.90
N TYR A 218 -11.33 2.39 -13.43
CA TYR A 218 -11.25 1.32 -12.45
C TYR A 218 -11.81 1.77 -11.09
N ARG A 219 -11.36 2.91 -10.57
CA ARG A 219 -11.91 3.55 -9.37
C ARG A 219 -12.08 5.06 -9.55
N THR A 220 -12.99 5.64 -8.78
CA THR A 220 -13.23 7.11 -8.78
C THR A 220 -12.61 7.82 -7.57
N ALA A 221 -12.34 7.09 -6.49
CA ALA A 221 -11.77 7.64 -5.26
C ALA A 221 -10.25 7.84 -5.39
N SER A 222 -9.75 8.93 -4.79
CA SER A 222 -8.31 9.17 -4.70
C SER A 222 -7.66 8.27 -3.64
N THR A 223 -6.51 7.70 -3.96
CA THR A 223 -5.66 6.98 -2.99
C THR A 223 -5.27 7.83 -1.78
N LEU A 224 -5.04 9.13 -2.02
CA LEU A 224 -4.55 10.06 -1.02
C LEU A 224 -5.61 10.38 0.05
N SER A 225 -6.91 10.34 -0.30
CA SER A 225 -7.98 10.66 0.65
C SER A 225 -8.08 9.60 1.76
N MET A 226 -7.96 8.31 1.41
CA MET A 226 -7.99 7.24 2.42
C MET A 226 -6.81 7.34 3.38
N TYR A 227 -5.59 7.53 2.86
CA TYR A 227 -4.41 7.68 3.70
C TYR A 227 -4.54 8.88 4.65
N THR A 228 -4.98 10.03 4.13
CA THR A 228 -5.12 11.26 4.92
C THR A 228 -6.15 11.08 6.04
N GLU A 229 -7.27 10.42 5.74
CA GLU A 229 -8.31 10.16 6.73
C GLU A 229 -7.87 9.14 7.77
N ALA A 230 -7.22 8.05 7.35
CA ALA A 230 -6.63 7.07 8.26
C ALA A 230 -5.59 7.72 9.19
N MET A 231 -4.72 8.59 8.65
CA MET A 231 -3.75 9.37 9.44
C MET A 231 -4.44 10.22 10.51
N ARG A 232 -5.51 10.94 10.13
CA ARG A 232 -6.29 11.79 11.03
C ARG A 232 -6.91 10.96 12.16
N LEU A 233 -7.57 9.86 11.82
CA LEU A 233 -8.27 8.98 12.76
C LEU A 233 -7.30 8.25 13.71
N LEU A 234 -6.17 7.76 13.21
CA LEU A 234 -5.14 7.11 14.03
C LEU A 234 -4.42 8.09 14.97
N THR A 235 -4.22 9.33 14.52
CA THR A 235 -3.68 10.40 15.37
C THR A 235 -4.65 10.75 16.50
N LEU A 236 -5.95 10.87 16.19
CA LEU A 236 -6.99 11.04 17.20
C LEU A 236 -6.99 9.87 18.19
N ALA A 237 -6.72 8.66 17.70
CA ALA A 237 -6.63 7.46 18.51
C ALA A 237 -5.37 7.35 19.39
N LYS A 238 -4.46 8.32 19.27
CA LYS A 238 -3.17 8.35 19.97
C LYS A 238 -2.35 7.08 19.72
N VAL A 239 -2.44 6.56 18.50
CA VAL A 239 -1.63 5.42 18.07
C VAL A 239 -0.24 5.91 17.70
N SER A 240 0.79 5.24 18.20
CA SER A 240 2.17 5.50 17.85
C SER A 240 2.42 5.17 16.39
N ARG A 241 3.21 6.01 15.72
CA ARG A 241 3.52 5.90 14.27
C ARG A 241 2.26 5.70 13.40
N PRO A 242 1.34 6.67 13.39
CA PRO A 242 0.12 6.57 12.59
C PRO A 242 0.41 6.41 11.10
N GLN A 243 1.60 6.80 10.61
CA GLN A 243 2.00 6.74 9.20
C GLN A 243 2.01 5.32 8.63
N ALA A 244 2.73 4.40 9.26
CA ALA A 244 2.84 3.01 8.78
C ALA A 244 1.47 2.31 8.82
N ARG A 245 0.69 2.58 9.86
CA ARG A 245 -0.65 2.02 10.05
C ARG A 245 -1.69 2.60 9.08
N ALA A 246 -1.61 3.89 8.80
CA ALA A 246 -2.44 4.53 7.78
C ALA A 246 -2.14 3.97 6.40
N PHE A 247 -0.88 3.66 6.11
CA PHE A 247 -0.50 2.97 4.88
C PHE A 247 -1.10 1.56 4.81
N SER A 248 -1.06 0.77 5.90
CA SER A 248 -1.75 -0.53 5.94
C SER A 248 -3.26 -0.42 5.72
N ALA A 249 -3.93 0.54 6.36
CA ALA A 249 -5.35 0.78 6.15
C ALA A 249 -5.67 1.20 4.71
N PHE A 250 -4.79 2.01 4.10
CA PHE A 250 -4.85 2.37 2.69
C PHE A 250 -4.74 1.14 1.77
N VAL A 251 -3.79 0.24 2.02
CA VAL A 251 -3.67 -1.01 1.25
C VAL A 251 -4.95 -1.86 1.34
N GLY A 252 -5.58 -1.91 2.51
CA GLY A 252 -6.87 -2.59 2.71
C GLY A 252 -8.04 -1.97 1.93
N GLU A 253 -7.93 -0.70 1.52
CA GLU A 253 -8.97 0.01 0.75
C GLU A 253 -8.92 -0.28 -0.75
N LEU A 254 -7.77 -0.72 -1.28
CA LEU A 254 -7.57 -0.98 -2.72
C LEU A 254 -8.54 -2.01 -3.32
N ALA A 255 -9.32 -2.66 -2.46
CA ALA A 255 -10.47 -3.49 -2.76
C ALA A 255 -10.23 -4.49 -3.89
N LEU A 256 -9.20 -5.33 -3.72
CA LEU A 256 -8.70 -6.24 -4.74
C LEU A 256 -9.43 -7.59 -4.74
N THR A 257 -10.40 -7.79 -3.84
CA THR A 257 -11.19 -9.03 -3.75
C THR A 257 -11.93 -9.34 -5.06
N GLY A 258 -12.53 -8.34 -5.72
CA GLY A 258 -13.20 -8.52 -7.02
C GLY A 258 -12.25 -9.07 -8.10
N PRO A 259 -11.15 -8.36 -8.43
CA PRO A 259 -10.11 -8.85 -9.33
C PRO A 259 -9.52 -10.21 -8.93
N TYR A 260 -9.27 -10.42 -7.64
CA TYR A 260 -8.77 -11.70 -7.13
C TYR A 260 -9.75 -12.84 -7.42
N ARG A 261 -11.05 -12.68 -7.11
CA ARG A 261 -12.09 -13.67 -7.40
C ARG A 261 -12.20 -13.95 -8.89
N LEU A 262 -12.14 -12.91 -9.72
CA LEU A 262 -12.17 -13.03 -11.18
C LEU A 262 -11.01 -13.90 -11.67
N THR A 263 -9.77 -13.61 -11.27
CA THR A 263 -8.61 -14.41 -11.67
C THR A 263 -8.66 -15.85 -11.16
N GLN A 264 -9.13 -16.08 -9.93
CA GLN A 264 -9.26 -17.43 -9.35
C GLN A 264 -10.29 -18.28 -10.09
N ARG A 265 -11.50 -17.76 -10.32
CA ARG A 265 -12.56 -18.49 -11.04
C ARG A 265 -12.17 -18.74 -12.49
N ALA A 266 -11.43 -17.80 -13.08
CA ALA A 266 -10.83 -17.94 -14.40
C ALA A 266 -9.70 -18.98 -14.48
N LEU A 267 -9.33 -19.69 -13.40
CA LEU A 267 -8.46 -20.87 -13.49
C LEU A 267 -9.25 -22.16 -13.74
N VAL A 268 -10.58 -22.15 -13.55
CA VAL A 268 -11.46 -23.31 -13.74
C VAL A 268 -11.98 -23.38 -15.19
N LEU A 269 -11.11 -23.08 -16.15
CA LEU A 269 -11.45 -22.84 -17.57
C LEU A 269 -11.96 -24.06 -18.31
N ASP A 270 -11.52 -25.24 -17.92
CA ASP A 270 -11.87 -26.50 -18.60
C ASP A 270 -13.35 -26.85 -18.48
N THR A 271 -14.09 -26.12 -17.64
CA THR A 271 -15.54 -26.24 -17.49
C THR A 271 -16.34 -25.32 -18.42
N LEU A 272 -15.68 -24.37 -19.10
CA LEU A 272 -16.33 -23.38 -19.96
C LEU A 272 -16.23 -23.74 -21.45
N PRO A 273 -17.29 -23.51 -22.25
CA PRO A 273 -17.23 -23.57 -23.70
C PRO A 273 -16.14 -22.66 -24.29
N ALA A 274 -15.61 -23.01 -25.47
CA ALA A 274 -14.54 -22.23 -26.11
C ALA A 274 -14.90 -20.75 -26.32
N ALA A 275 -16.13 -20.45 -26.72
CA ALA A 275 -16.62 -19.08 -26.90
C ALA A 275 -16.62 -18.29 -25.58
N ASP A 276 -17.01 -18.92 -24.47
CA ASP A 276 -17.02 -18.25 -23.16
C ASP A 276 -15.61 -18.02 -22.61
N ARG A 277 -14.65 -18.90 -22.95
CA ARG A 277 -13.24 -18.67 -22.63
C ARG A 277 -12.66 -17.47 -23.37
N GLU A 278 -13.03 -17.29 -24.64
CA GLU A 278 -12.61 -16.13 -25.43
C GLU A 278 -13.19 -14.83 -24.85
N ARG A 279 -14.49 -14.82 -24.53
CA ARG A 279 -15.17 -13.70 -23.85
C ARG A 279 -14.51 -13.34 -22.53
N LEU A 280 -14.24 -14.35 -21.69
CA LEU A 280 -13.53 -14.15 -20.42
C LEU A 280 -12.10 -13.64 -20.62
N GLY A 281 -11.41 -14.07 -21.67
CA GLY A 281 -10.10 -13.58 -22.04
C GLY A 281 -10.10 -12.08 -22.35
N HIS A 282 -11.11 -11.60 -23.08
CA HIS A 282 -11.30 -10.16 -23.33
C HIS A 282 -11.62 -9.39 -22.04
N VAL A 283 -12.53 -9.90 -21.21
CA VAL A 283 -12.88 -9.30 -19.90
C VAL A 283 -11.63 -9.11 -19.03
N LEU A 284 -10.84 -10.17 -18.86
CA LEU A 284 -9.61 -10.14 -18.05
C LEU A 284 -8.60 -9.14 -18.59
N SER A 285 -8.43 -9.10 -19.91
CA SER A 285 -7.52 -8.15 -20.56
C SER A 285 -7.96 -6.70 -20.32
N SER A 286 -9.22 -6.37 -20.62
CA SER A 286 -9.73 -5.00 -20.53
C SER A 286 -9.72 -4.47 -19.10
N ILE A 287 -10.22 -5.25 -18.14
CA ILE A 287 -10.20 -4.85 -16.72
C ILE A 287 -8.75 -4.76 -16.22
N GLY A 288 -7.90 -5.73 -16.59
CA GLY A 288 -6.50 -5.74 -16.21
C GLY A 288 -5.73 -4.53 -16.72
N GLU A 289 -6.00 -4.09 -17.95
CA GLU A 289 -5.42 -2.88 -18.54
C GLU A 289 -5.80 -1.62 -17.76
N ARG A 290 -7.05 -1.49 -17.33
CA ARG A 290 -7.47 -0.37 -16.46
C ARG A 290 -6.79 -0.38 -15.10
N ILE A 291 -6.69 -1.55 -14.47
CA ILE A 291 -5.98 -1.69 -13.20
C ILE A 291 -4.49 -1.36 -13.35
N VAL A 292 -3.88 -1.68 -14.49
CA VAL A 292 -2.48 -1.32 -14.79
C VAL A 292 -2.27 0.20 -14.88
N GLU A 293 -3.29 0.98 -15.19
CA GLU A 293 -3.20 2.45 -15.24
C GLU A 293 -3.10 3.09 -13.85
N GLU A 294 -3.53 2.37 -12.80
CA GLU A 294 -3.49 2.82 -11.41
C GLU A 294 -2.08 3.06 -10.86
N THR A 295 -2.03 3.73 -9.72
CA THR A 295 -0.81 4.32 -9.15
C THR A 295 -0.01 3.38 -8.25
N THR A 296 -0.62 2.31 -7.70
CA THR A 296 0.06 1.42 -6.76
C THR A 296 0.75 0.25 -7.45
N LEU A 297 1.83 -0.27 -6.84
CA LEU A 297 2.52 -1.45 -7.33
C LEU A 297 1.64 -2.70 -7.24
N VAL A 298 0.85 -2.83 -6.17
CA VAL A 298 -0.01 -4.01 -5.99
C VAL A 298 -1.12 -4.05 -7.04
N GLU A 299 -1.77 -2.93 -7.36
CA GLU A 299 -2.73 -2.83 -8.47
C GLU A 299 -2.03 -3.18 -9.79
N TYR A 300 -0.88 -2.56 -10.07
CA TYR A 300 -0.12 -2.87 -11.29
C TYR A 300 0.19 -4.37 -11.44
N LEU A 301 0.57 -5.06 -10.36
CA LEU A 301 0.82 -6.51 -10.37
C LEU A 301 -0.45 -7.34 -10.57
N VAL A 302 -1.57 -6.95 -9.95
CA VAL A 302 -2.87 -7.61 -10.10
C VAL A 302 -3.40 -7.43 -11.52
N GLY A 303 -3.43 -6.20 -12.02
CA GLY A 303 -3.85 -5.88 -13.39
C GLY A 303 -2.99 -6.62 -14.42
N LEU A 304 -1.67 -6.61 -14.24
CA LEU A 304 -0.77 -7.34 -15.15
C LEU A 304 -1.02 -8.85 -15.16
N ARG A 305 -1.31 -9.46 -14.00
CA ARG A 305 -1.69 -10.88 -13.94
C ARG A 305 -2.96 -11.14 -14.75
N MET A 306 -3.96 -10.28 -14.65
CA MET A 306 -5.20 -10.40 -15.42
C MET A 306 -4.94 -10.27 -16.92
N VAL A 307 -4.13 -9.31 -17.34
CA VAL A 307 -3.75 -9.16 -18.75
C VAL A 307 -3.00 -10.39 -19.26
N ILE A 308 -2.06 -10.95 -18.49
CA ILE A 308 -1.37 -12.21 -18.84
C ILE A 308 -2.39 -13.33 -19.09
N GLN A 309 -3.28 -13.56 -18.12
CA GLN A 309 -4.26 -14.63 -18.18
C GLN A 309 -5.23 -14.44 -19.35
N GLY A 310 -5.68 -13.22 -19.60
CA GLY A 310 -6.53 -12.89 -20.75
C GLY A 310 -5.84 -13.12 -22.09
N VAL A 311 -4.61 -12.65 -22.25
CA VAL A 311 -3.80 -12.84 -23.46
C VAL A 311 -3.46 -14.32 -23.71
N GLU A 312 -3.25 -15.10 -22.65
CA GLU A 312 -3.07 -16.54 -22.75
C GLU A 312 -4.31 -17.22 -23.33
N MET A 313 -5.50 -16.90 -22.83
CA MET A 313 -6.78 -17.43 -23.33
C MET A 313 -7.05 -17.04 -24.79
N LEU A 314 -6.72 -15.80 -25.17
CA LEU A 314 -6.94 -15.28 -26.53
C LEU A 314 -5.91 -15.77 -27.55
N ASN A 315 -4.86 -16.47 -27.11
CA ASN A 315 -3.78 -16.96 -27.97
C ASN A 315 -3.10 -15.90 -28.86
N ASP A 316 -2.97 -14.65 -28.39
CA ASP A 316 -2.33 -13.56 -29.14
C ASP A 316 -0.80 -13.52 -28.91
N PRO A 317 0.04 -13.96 -29.88
CA PRO A 317 1.48 -14.05 -29.70
C PRO A 317 2.17 -12.67 -29.57
N LYS A 318 1.66 -11.64 -30.24
CA LYS A 318 2.26 -10.30 -30.21
C LYS A 318 2.02 -9.66 -28.85
N ARG A 319 0.81 -9.83 -28.29
CA ARG A 319 0.50 -9.34 -26.95
C ARG A 319 1.25 -10.11 -25.87
N ARG A 320 1.48 -11.42 -26.03
CA ARG A 320 2.30 -12.21 -25.09
C ARG A 320 3.71 -11.63 -24.92
N GLU A 321 4.36 -11.21 -26.00
CA GLU A 321 5.69 -10.61 -25.93
C GLU A 321 5.70 -9.30 -25.12
N ASN A 322 4.76 -8.40 -25.43
CA ASN A 322 4.60 -7.11 -24.73
C ASN A 322 4.36 -7.30 -23.23
N VAL A 323 3.47 -8.22 -22.88
CA VAL A 323 3.12 -8.53 -21.50
C VAL A 323 4.31 -9.18 -20.77
N GLY A 324 5.09 -10.05 -21.44
CA GLY A 324 6.32 -10.60 -20.88
C GLY A 324 7.38 -9.54 -20.57
N ALA A 325 7.49 -8.49 -21.39
CA ALA A 325 8.35 -7.34 -21.10
C ALA A 325 7.86 -6.54 -19.89
N ALA A 326 6.55 -6.28 -19.81
CA ALA A 326 5.92 -5.61 -18.67
C ALA A 326 6.11 -6.40 -17.36
N GLN A 327 6.04 -7.73 -17.40
CA GLN A 327 6.26 -8.60 -16.25
C GLN A 327 7.70 -8.53 -15.74
N ARG A 328 8.69 -8.56 -16.65
CA ARG A 328 10.10 -8.35 -16.27
C ARG A 328 10.33 -6.98 -15.64
N HIS A 329 9.65 -5.94 -16.14
CA HIS A 329 9.71 -4.61 -15.55
C HIS A 329 9.07 -4.59 -14.15
N ALA A 330 7.92 -5.23 -13.96
CA ALA A 330 7.24 -5.36 -12.67
C ALA A 330 8.12 -6.04 -11.62
N PHE A 331 8.81 -7.12 -11.99
CA PHE A 331 9.77 -7.80 -11.10
C PHE A 331 10.95 -6.90 -10.70
N LYS A 332 11.42 -6.01 -11.58
CA LYS A 332 12.45 -5.03 -11.22
C LYS A 332 11.92 -4.01 -10.21
N LEU A 333 10.70 -3.51 -10.40
CA LEU A 333 10.04 -2.58 -9.47
C LEU A 333 9.83 -3.21 -8.09
N ALA A 334 9.34 -4.45 -8.04
CA ALA A 334 9.13 -5.17 -6.78
C ALA A 334 10.41 -5.45 -5.98
N ARG A 335 11.59 -5.37 -6.61
CA ARG A 335 12.88 -5.56 -5.93
C ARG A 335 13.45 -4.27 -5.33
N VAL A 336 12.98 -3.10 -5.76
CA VAL A 336 13.44 -1.81 -5.22
C VAL A 336 12.58 -1.29 -4.07
N THR A 337 11.48 -1.96 -3.73
CA THR A 337 10.60 -1.64 -2.59
C THR A 337 11.17 -2.08 -1.24
N GLN A 338 11.82 -3.25 -1.18
CA GLN A 338 12.31 -3.86 0.06
C GLN A 338 13.57 -3.24 0.73
N PRO A 339 14.47 -2.49 0.07
CA PRO A 339 15.77 -2.16 0.64
C PRO A 339 15.91 -0.84 1.39
N GLN A 340 14.85 -0.05 1.56
CA GLN A 340 15.02 1.39 1.85
C GLN A 340 14.82 1.80 3.31
N ASP A 341 14.17 0.95 4.13
CA ASP A 341 13.96 1.14 5.57
C ASP A 341 13.65 2.59 5.97
N MET A 342 12.82 3.27 5.18
CA MET A 342 12.69 4.74 5.24
C MET A 342 12.16 5.21 6.59
N ASP A 343 11.31 4.40 7.22
CA ASP A 343 10.77 4.64 8.56
C ASP A 343 11.85 4.67 9.66
N LEU A 344 13.03 4.10 9.39
CA LEU A 344 14.16 4.06 10.33
C LEU A 344 15.11 5.26 10.16
N TRP A 345 15.00 6.04 9.09
CA TRP A 345 15.82 7.24 8.90
C TRP A 345 15.40 8.36 9.85
N PRO A 346 16.28 8.92 10.69
CA PRO A 346 15.93 9.95 11.67
C PRO A 346 15.82 11.36 11.04
N LEU A 347 15.13 11.45 9.90
CA LEU A 347 14.88 12.65 9.11
C LEU A 347 13.38 12.76 8.80
N PRO A 348 12.57 13.36 9.70
CA PRO A 348 11.12 13.43 9.53
C PRO A 348 10.67 14.11 8.23
N SER A 349 11.39 15.13 7.74
CA SER A 349 11.07 15.75 6.45
C SER A 349 11.33 14.83 5.26
N LEU A 350 12.36 13.98 5.33
CA LEU A 350 12.61 12.96 4.31
C LEU A 350 11.51 11.89 4.32
N GLN A 351 11.13 11.40 5.50
CA GLN A 351 10.03 10.43 5.65
C GLN A 351 8.73 10.97 5.04
N ARG A 352 8.37 12.22 5.36
CA ARG A 352 7.18 12.87 4.76
C ARG A 352 7.27 12.98 3.24
N ALA A 353 8.40 13.44 2.70
CA ALA A 353 8.59 13.56 1.26
C ALA A 353 8.49 12.20 0.56
N TRP A 354 9.07 11.16 1.17
CA TRP A 354 8.99 9.80 0.70
C TRP A 354 7.54 9.29 0.67
N THR A 355 6.84 9.35 1.81
CA THR A 355 5.45 8.91 1.92
C THR A 355 4.56 9.66 0.94
N THR A 356 4.76 10.97 0.77
CA THR A 356 4.01 11.78 -0.21
C THR A 356 4.22 11.25 -1.62
N ALA A 357 5.47 11.06 -2.05
CA ALA A 357 5.77 10.52 -3.38
C ALA A 357 5.20 9.10 -3.58
N SER A 358 5.25 8.24 -2.56
CA SER A 358 4.66 6.89 -2.62
C SER A 358 3.14 6.92 -2.74
N LEU A 359 2.45 7.87 -2.10
CA LEU A 359 0.99 7.98 -2.13
C LEU A 359 0.46 8.65 -3.41
N GLU A 360 1.18 9.64 -3.93
CA GLU A 360 0.82 10.31 -5.19
C GLU A 360 0.89 9.35 -6.37
N ASN A 361 2.03 8.65 -6.51
CA ASN A 361 2.20 7.63 -7.53
C ASN A 361 3.33 6.67 -7.15
N GLU A 362 2.99 5.61 -6.42
CA GLU A 362 3.94 4.59 -5.98
C GLU A 362 4.76 4.04 -7.15
N ARG A 363 4.13 3.81 -8.31
CA ARG A 363 4.82 3.26 -9.47
C ARG A 363 5.88 4.21 -10.02
N GLU A 364 5.57 5.49 -10.21
CA GLU A 364 6.55 6.49 -10.65
C GLU A 364 7.64 6.69 -9.59
N HIS A 365 7.26 6.71 -8.32
CA HIS A 365 8.20 6.75 -7.20
C HIS A 365 9.20 5.59 -7.27
N LEU A 366 8.74 4.34 -7.47
CA LEU A 366 9.60 3.16 -7.59
C LEU A 366 10.44 3.15 -8.87
N ARG A 367 9.92 3.68 -9.99
CA ARG A 367 10.68 3.85 -11.24
C ARG A 367 11.88 4.77 -11.07
N ALA A 368 11.79 5.78 -10.20
CA ALA A 368 12.91 6.67 -9.91
C ALA A 368 14.14 5.92 -9.36
N PHE A 369 13.94 4.78 -8.68
CA PHE A 369 15.03 3.93 -8.17
C PHE A 369 15.69 3.05 -9.25
N LEU A 370 15.05 2.89 -10.40
CA LEU A 370 15.58 2.13 -11.54
C LEU A 370 16.31 3.02 -12.55
N THR A 371 16.11 4.33 -12.50
CA THR A 371 16.73 5.29 -13.42
C THR A 371 18.23 5.41 -13.12
N PRO A 372 19.14 5.41 -14.13
CA PRO A 372 20.59 5.43 -13.94
C PRO A 372 21.13 6.56 -13.06
#